data_AF-A0A943L2B7-F1
#
_entry.id   AF-A0A943L2B7-F1
#
_cell.length_a   1.000
_cell.length_b   1.000
_cell.length_c   1.000
_cell.angle_alpha   90.00
_cell.angle_beta   90.00
_cell.angle_gamma   90.00
#
_symmetry.space_group_name_H-M   'P 1'
#
loop_
_entity.id
_entity.type
_entity.pdbx_description
1 polymer ?
#
loop_
_entity_poly.entity_id
_entity_poly.type
_entity_poly.pdbx_seq_one_letter_code
_entity_poly.pdbx_strand_id
1 'polypeptide(L)'
;MKDIYKAFNNIDINTNDYDNTELTEYEIEKFKDMVSERIYVKKRPVYKQIAALIVLSVISFLLLNTGNVSAVLDSIGNNLKNIFNISQNKYYDNYTNIINKTATDNNISVTCEEVLIEENQLIISSIIDYSELSKNSKKDLINSIKDISIFNTLYVDNIEYRDTSSSLLKISEDKIRYISLFDIEKIPESRLLNCSLSYKFFNVLFKDSKNSYLDKEITGDWTFDFSIDTSNISSSQNELYLYENNILYYENGDTLKINKIEKSDISVKIHYDLNTKSDYYSVPPFFLIDSNKNYIRNYFYNNEYALFFIKDSDATNTFTISGYDHGASDNIIIDFKE
;
A
#
# COMPACT_ATOMS: atom_id res chain seq x y z
N MET A 1 -13.12 39.55 25.67
CA MET A 1 -13.96 39.21 24.49
C MET A 1 -14.93 38.13 24.91
N LYS A 2 -16.24 38.33 24.73
CA LYS A 2 -17.28 37.36 25.10
C LYS A 2 -17.47 36.36 23.94
N ASP A 3 -17.55 35.09 24.33
CA ASP A 3 -17.56 33.90 23.49
C ASP A 3 -18.83 33.80 22.63
N ILE A 4 -18.68 33.89 21.31
CA ILE A 4 -19.77 33.93 20.31
C ILE A 4 -20.58 32.63 20.26
N TYR A 5 -20.03 31.53 20.76
CA TYR A 5 -20.69 30.22 20.74
C TYR A 5 -21.73 30.05 21.86
N LYS A 6 -21.66 30.83 22.94
CA LYS A 6 -22.69 30.82 24.00
C LYS A 6 -23.99 31.52 23.59
N ALA A 7 -23.99 32.30 22.51
CA ALA A 7 -25.17 33.02 22.02
C ALA A 7 -26.19 32.10 21.32
N PHE A 8 -25.77 30.91 20.85
CA PHE A 8 -26.61 30.01 20.07
C PHE A 8 -27.35 28.94 20.90
N ASN A 9 -27.01 28.79 22.18
CA ASN A 9 -27.58 27.73 23.02
C ASN A 9 -28.99 28.04 23.58
N ASN A 10 -29.54 29.24 23.32
CA ASN A 10 -30.85 29.67 23.81
C ASN A 10 -31.80 30.11 22.68
N ILE A 11 -31.65 29.59 21.46
CA ILE A 11 -32.63 29.84 20.39
C ILE A 11 -33.70 28.76 20.47
N ASP A 12 -34.87 29.11 21.00
CA ASP A 12 -36.10 28.31 20.93
C ASP A 12 -36.83 28.69 19.64
N ILE A 13 -36.75 27.84 18.61
CA ILE A 13 -37.36 28.10 17.30
C ILE A 13 -38.80 27.59 17.34
N ASN A 14 -39.76 28.51 17.43
CA ASN A 14 -41.17 28.21 17.25
C ASN A 14 -41.44 27.87 15.77
N THR A 15 -41.73 26.59 15.49
CA THR A 15 -41.95 26.07 14.13
C THR A 15 -43.39 26.26 13.62
N ASN A 16 -44.27 26.93 14.38
CA ASN A 16 -45.69 27.05 14.00
C ASN A 16 -45.99 28.10 12.92
N ASP A 17 -45.01 28.90 12.50
CA ASP A 17 -45.13 29.91 11.44
C ASP A 17 -44.40 29.52 10.14
N TYR A 18 -43.97 28.27 9.99
CA TYR A 18 -43.54 27.79 8.68
C TYR A 18 -44.78 27.38 7.88
N ASP A 19 -45.05 28.12 6.79
CA ASP A 19 -45.99 27.70 5.77
C ASP A 19 -45.61 26.27 5.34
N ASN A 20 -46.46 25.30 5.66
CA ASN A 20 -46.39 23.97 5.08
C ASN A 20 -46.84 24.08 3.62
N THR A 21 -45.96 24.60 2.77
CA THR A 21 -46.10 24.45 1.33
C THR A 21 -45.96 22.97 1.02
N GLU A 22 -47.09 22.32 0.74
CA GLU A 22 -47.09 21.00 0.15
C GLU A 22 -46.30 21.06 -1.16
N LEU A 23 -45.24 20.27 -1.22
CA LEU A 23 -44.37 20.18 -2.38
C LEU A 23 -45.20 19.75 -3.59
N THR A 24 -45.03 20.43 -4.72
CA THR A 24 -45.70 20.03 -5.96
C THR A 24 -45.18 18.68 -6.42
N GLU A 25 -45.98 17.92 -7.18
CA GLU A 25 -45.59 16.59 -7.68
C GLU A 25 -44.24 16.63 -8.42
N TYR A 26 -43.96 17.71 -9.15
CA TYR A 26 -42.70 17.95 -9.84
C TYR A 26 -41.51 18.13 -8.89
N GLU A 27 -41.70 18.78 -7.74
CA GLU A 27 -40.65 18.96 -6.74
C GLU A 27 -40.41 17.69 -5.93
N ILE A 28 -41.46 16.90 -5.66
CA ILE A 28 -41.35 15.57 -5.06
C ILE A 28 -40.60 14.61 -5.99
N GLU A 29 -40.89 14.64 -7.29
CA GLU A 29 -40.21 13.82 -8.30
C GLU A 29 -38.74 14.21 -8.42
N LYS A 30 -38.44 15.51 -8.47
CA LYS A 30 -37.07 16.03 -8.47
C LYS A 30 -36.27 15.65 -7.21
N PHE A 31 -36.91 15.64 -6.04
CA PHE A 31 -36.27 15.16 -4.80
C PHE A 31 -36.07 13.65 -4.78
N LYS A 32 -37.02 12.87 -5.32
CA LYS A 32 -36.88 11.40 -5.48
C LYS A 32 -35.75 11.04 -6.42
N ASP A 33 -35.60 11.76 -7.53
CA ASP A 33 -34.52 11.56 -8.50
C ASP A 33 -33.18 11.92 -7.87
N MET A 34 -33.09 13.05 -7.16
CA MET A 34 -31.87 13.44 -6.45
C MET A 34 -31.43 12.46 -5.35
N VAL A 35 -32.36 11.82 -4.65
CA VAL A 35 -32.05 10.83 -3.60
C VAL A 35 -31.75 9.45 -4.22
N SER A 36 -32.46 9.04 -5.27
CA SER A 36 -32.24 7.75 -5.95
C SER A 36 -30.95 7.71 -6.77
N GLU A 37 -30.50 8.85 -7.32
CA GLU A 37 -29.20 8.95 -8.01
C GLU A 37 -28.01 8.92 -7.03
N ARG A 38 -28.21 9.34 -5.77
CA ARG A 38 -27.16 9.33 -4.74
C ARG A 38 -27.08 8.04 -3.94
N ILE A 39 -28.05 7.14 -4.08
CA ILE A 39 -28.02 5.79 -3.48
C ILE A 39 -28.08 4.76 -4.61
N TYR A 40 -27.00 4.68 -5.40
CA TYR A 40 -26.84 3.60 -6.36
C TYR A 40 -26.16 2.39 -5.69
N VAL A 41 -26.97 1.47 -5.17
CA VAL A 41 -26.49 0.10 -4.87
C VAL A 41 -26.64 -0.71 -6.15
N LYS A 42 -25.52 -0.93 -6.87
CA LYS A 42 -25.52 -1.81 -8.05
C LYS A 42 -25.82 -3.24 -7.60
N LYS A 43 -27.02 -3.74 -7.89
CA LYS A 43 -27.35 -5.16 -7.70
C LYS A 43 -26.41 -6.00 -8.58
N ARG A 44 -25.59 -6.85 -7.96
CA ARG A 44 -24.73 -7.82 -8.67
C ARG A 44 -25.63 -8.80 -9.45
N PRO A 45 -25.40 -9.04 -10.75
CA PRO A 45 -26.06 -10.13 -11.43
C PRO A 45 -25.51 -11.46 -10.91
N VAL A 46 -26.39 -12.44 -10.70
CA VAL A 46 -26.05 -13.78 -10.28
C VAL A 46 -25.44 -14.50 -11.48
N TYR A 47 -24.11 -14.62 -11.52
CA TYR A 47 -23.42 -15.35 -12.58
C TYR A 47 -23.62 -16.86 -12.33
N LYS A 48 -24.40 -17.48 -13.22
CA LYS A 48 -24.45 -18.93 -13.35
C LYS A 48 -23.05 -19.42 -13.74
N GLN A 49 -22.55 -20.40 -13.00
CA GLN A 49 -21.36 -21.18 -13.33
C GLN A 49 -21.44 -21.68 -14.77
N ILE A 50 -20.57 -21.19 -15.65
CA ILE A 50 -20.24 -21.83 -16.92
C ILE A 50 -18.73 -21.69 -17.12
N ALA A 51 -18.10 -22.86 -17.23
CA ALA A 51 -16.69 -23.04 -17.50
C ALA A 51 -16.23 -22.35 -18.79
N ALA A 52 -15.05 -21.73 -18.73
CA ALA A 52 -14.21 -21.49 -19.89
C ALA A 52 -12.83 -22.09 -19.59
N LEU A 53 -12.58 -23.25 -20.21
CA LEU A 53 -11.24 -23.81 -20.37
C LEU A 53 -10.39 -22.80 -21.13
N ILE A 54 -9.32 -22.30 -20.51
CA ILE A 54 -8.12 -21.87 -21.24
C ILE A 54 -7.00 -22.81 -20.78
N VAL A 55 -6.67 -23.77 -21.63
CA VAL A 55 -5.44 -24.54 -21.53
C VAL A 55 -4.28 -23.60 -21.82
N LEU A 56 -3.50 -23.25 -20.80
CA LEU A 56 -2.07 -23.03 -20.93
C LEU A 56 -1.36 -23.79 -19.81
N SER A 57 -1.05 -25.03 -20.12
CA SER A 57 -0.15 -25.90 -19.39
C SER A 57 1.30 -25.41 -19.53
N VAL A 58 1.71 -24.42 -18.74
CA VAL A 58 3.09 -24.16 -18.27
C VAL A 58 2.86 -23.33 -16.99
N ILE A 59 3.05 -23.82 -15.77
CA ILE A 59 4.32 -24.00 -15.08
C ILE A 59 4.06 -25.01 -13.94
N SER A 60 4.40 -26.27 -14.18
CA SER A 60 4.63 -27.27 -13.11
C SER A 60 6.07 -27.77 -13.16
N PHE A 61 7.00 -26.92 -13.62
CA PHE A 61 8.38 -27.33 -13.91
C PHE A 61 9.49 -26.40 -13.39
N LEU A 62 9.21 -25.44 -12.50
CA LEU A 62 10.27 -24.56 -11.97
C LEU A 62 11.11 -25.17 -10.84
N LEU A 63 10.84 -26.41 -10.40
CA LEU A 63 11.70 -27.07 -9.41
C LEU A 63 12.88 -27.84 -10.02
N LEU A 64 13.00 -28.01 -11.34
CA LEU A 64 14.10 -28.78 -11.92
C LEU A 64 14.43 -28.34 -13.36
N ASN A 65 15.32 -27.35 -13.57
CA ASN A 65 16.42 -27.49 -14.52
C ASN A 65 17.43 -26.33 -14.47
N THR A 66 18.68 -26.69 -14.29
CA THR A 66 19.88 -25.86 -14.47
C THR A 66 20.08 -25.51 -15.94
N GLY A 67 20.24 -24.23 -16.29
CA GLY A 67 20.81 -23.87 -17.60
C GLY A 67 20.56 -22.44 -18.08
N ASN A 68 19.38 -21.85 -17.85
CA ASN A 68 19.00 -20.56 -18.47
C ASN A 68 18.33 -19.59 -17.49
N VAL A 69 18.84 -19.50 -16.26
CA VAL A 69 18.34 -18.59 -15.21
C VAL A 69 18.83 -17.14 -15.42
N SER A 70 19.80 -16.91 -16.32
CA SER A 70 20.43 -15.60 -16.55
C SER A 70 19.47 -14.51 -17.03
N ALA A 71 18.53 -14.81 -17.93
CA ALA A 71 17.64 -13.78 -18.49
C ALA A 71 16.53 -13.35 -17.52
N VAL A 72 16.14 -14.25 -16.60
CA VAL A 72 15.21 -13.93 -15.49
C VAL A 72 15.93 -13.12 -14.42
N LEU A 73 17.25 -13.31 -14.25
CA LEU A 73 18.10 -12.54 -13.34
C LEU A 73 18.40 -11.12 -13.82
N ASP A 74 18.42 -10.86 -15.13
CA ASP A 74 18.75 -9.55 -15.69
C ASP A 74 17.59 -8.53 -15.64
N SER A 75 16.32 -8.96 -15.47
CA SER A 75 15.19 -8.02 -15.20
C SER A 75 15.15 -7.53 -13.73
N ILE A 76 16.00 -8.12 -12.87
CA ILE A 76 16.12 -7.90 -11.41
C ILE A 76 17.05 -6.71 -11.09
N GLY A 77 17.07 -5.70 -11.96
CA GLY A 77 17.76 -4.44 -11.66
C GLY A 77 17.11 -3.68 -10.50
N ASN A 78 15.80 -3.86 -10.28
CA ASN A 78 14.98 -3.13 -9.31
C ASN A 78 13.95 -4.04 -8.61
N ASN A 79 14.36 -5.19 -8.06
CA ASN A 79 13.46 -5.96 -7.18
C ASN A 79 13.33 -5.27 -5.81
N LEU A 80 12.42 -5.73 -4.96
CA LEU A 80 12.09 -5.09 -3.68
C LEU A 80 13.33 -4.94 -2.79
N LYS A 81 14.28 -5.90 -2.77
CA LYS A 81 15.54 -5.71 -2.04
C LYS A 81 16.36 -4.50 -2.52
N ASN A 82 16.37 -4.17 -3.81
CA ASN A 82 17.08 -2.99 -4.31
C ASN A 82 16.31 -1.71 -3.99
N ILE A 83 14.98 -1.73 -4.14
CA ILE A 83 14.09 -0.59 -3.86
C ILE A 83 14.13 -0.23 -2.38
N PHE A 84 14.08 -1.24 -1.52
CA PHE A 84 14.22 -1.11 -0.08
C PHE A 84 15.67 -1.02 0.40
N ASN A 85 16.63 -1.01 -0.54
CA ASN A 85 18.06 -0.89 -0.25
C ASN A 85 18.55 -1.93 0.77
N ILE A 86 18.04 -3.16 0.72
CA ILE A 86 18.37 -4.30 1.59
C ILE A 86 19.01 -5.45 0.83
N SER A 87 19.64 -5.20 -0.32
CA SER A 87 20.28 -6.24 -1.14
C SER A 87 21.38 -7.05 -0.42
N GLN A 88 21.89 -6.53 0.71
CA GLN A 88 22.89 -7.17 1.56
C GLN A 88 22.27 -7.98 2.71
N ASN A 89 20.95 -7.88 2.92
CA ASN A 89 20.30 -8.61 3.99
C ASN A 89 20.25 -10.11 3.67
N LYS A 90 20.99 -10.91 4.44
CA LYS A 90 21.12 -12.36 4.30
C LYS A 90 19.80 -13.14 4.47
N TYR A 91 18.79 -12.53 5.05
CA TYR A 91 17.50 -13.16 5.34
C TYR A 91 16.40 -12.79 4.34
N TYR A 92 16.62 -11.85 3.43
CA TYR A 92 15.59 -11.37 2.48
C TYR A 92 14.86 -12.49 1.73
N ASP A 93 15.61 -13.49 1.26
CA ASP A 93 15.06 -14.60 0.49
C ASP A 93 14.10 -15.48 1.31
N ASN A 94 14.19 -15.47 2.65
CA ASN A 94 13.28 -16.20 3.54
C ASN A 94 11.88 -15.58 3.59
N TYR A 95 11.79 -14.28 3.35
CA TYR A 95 10.56 -13.48 3.42
C TYR A 95 9.95 -13.27 2.02
N THR A 96 10.64 -13.69 0.97
CA THR A 96 10.29 -13.38 -0.42
C THR A 96 9.84 -14.62 -1.17
N ASN A 97 8.68 -14.53 -1.80
CA ASN A 97 8.14 -15.53 -2.70
C ASN A 97 8.22 -15.02 -4.14
N ILE A 98 9.00 -15.69 -4.98
CA ILE A 98 9.11 -15.35 -6.40
C ILE A 98 7.94 -16.00 -7.17
N ILE A 99 7.13 -15.17 -7.83
CA ILE A 99 5.92 -15.59 -8.55
C ILE A 99 6.17 -15.65 -10.06
N ASN A 100 6.66 -14.56 -10.65
CA ASN A 100 6.96 -14.38 -12.08
C ASN A 100 5.87 -14.91 -13.03
N LYS A 101 4.62 -14.54 -12.77
CA LYS A 101 3.48 -14.87 -13.64
C LYS A 101 3.02 -13.65 -14.40
N THR A 102 2.78 -13.80 -15.69
CA THR A 102 2.30 -12.72 -16.57
C THR A 102 0.90 -13.03 -17.08
N ALA A 103 0.02 -12.05 -17.02
CA ALA A 103 -1.27 -12.03 -17.68
C ALA A 103 -1.28 -10.88 -18.68
N THR A 104 -1.79 -11.12 -19.88
CA THR A 104 -1.84 -10.12 -20.96
C THR A 104 -3.26 -10.00 -21.44
N ASP A 105 -3.77 -8.78 -21.44
CA ASP A 105 -5.07 -8.43 -21.99
C ASP A 105 -5.06 -6.99 -22.48
N ASN A 106 -5.86 -6.67 -23.50
CA ASN A 106 -5.96 -5.34 -24.09
C ASN A 106 -4.61 -4.67 -24.41
N ASN A 107 -3.62 -5.46 -24.85
CA ASN A 107 -2.24 -5.05 -25.17
C ASN A 107 -1.48 -4.44 -23.96
N ILE A 108 -1.87 -4.83 -22.75
CA ILE A 108 -1.15 -4.55 -21.50
C ILE A 108 -0.82 -5.90 -20.88
N SER A 109 0.46 -6.10 -20.57
CA SER A 109 0.96 -7.26 -19.85
C SER A 109 1.25 -6.87 -18.41
N VAL A 110 0.63 -7.55 -17.45
CA VAL A 110 0.91 -7.40 -16.03
C VAL A 110 1.68 -8.64 -15.58
N THR A 111 2.85 -8.44 -14.96
CA THR A 111 3.67 -9.51 -14.39
C THR A 111 3.72 -9.36 -12.88
N CYS A 112 3.14 -10.31 -12.14
CA CYS A 112 3.36 -10.43 -10.71
C CYS A 112 4.73 -11.08 -10.49
N GLU A 113 5.71 -10.30 -10.02
CA GLU A 113 7.10 -10.75 -9.95
C GLU A 113 7.39 -11.44 -8.62
N GLU A 114 7.16 -10.75 -7.51
CA GLU A 114 7.50 -11.24 -6.18
C GLU A 114 6.52 -10.72 -5.13
N VAL A 115 6.41 -11.49 -4.04
CA VAL A 115 5.68 -11.11 -2.83
C VAL A 115 6.65 -11.15 -1.66
N LEU A 116 6.90 -10.00 -1.05
CA LEU A 116 7.59 -9.90 0.22
C LEU A 116 6.55 -9.95 1.35
N ILE A 117 6.80 -10.80 2.31
CA ILE A 117 5.96 -10.95 3.49
C ILE A 117 6.66 -10.27 4.64
N GLU A 118 5.98 -9.39 5.36
CA GLU A 118 6.52 -8.81 6.58
C GLU A 118 5.42 -8.76 7.64
N GLU A 119 5.57 -9.54 8.69
CA GLU A 119 4.55 -9.73 9.73
C GLU A 119 3.18 -10.12 9.16
N ASN A 120 2.24 -9.17 9.20
CA ASN A 120 0.88 -9.28 8.74
C ASN A 120 0.69 -8.50 7.43
N GLN A 121 1.77 -8.19 6.73
CA GLN A 121 1.76 -7.41 5.50
C GLN A 121 2.28 -8.22 4.32
N LEU A 122 1.60 -8.09 3.18
CA LEU A 122 2.10 -8.54 1.90
C LEU A 122 2.43 -7.35 1.03
N ILE A 123 3.69 -7.28 0.59
CA ILE A 123 4.17 -6.28 -0.34
C ILE A 123 4.37 -6.99 -1.68
N ILE A 124 3.49 -6.71 -2.62
CA ILE A 124 3.49 -7.34 -3.93
C ILE A 124 4.11 -6.38 -4.94
N SER A 125 5.08 -6.89 -5.69
CA SER A 125 5.76 -6.16 -6.76
C SER A 125 5.29 -6.68 -8.11
N SER A 126 4.74 -5.78 -8.93
CA SER A 126 4.27 -6.11 -10.28
C SER A 126 4.82 -5.17 -11.33
N ILE A 127 5.10 -5.69 -12.52
CA ILE A 127 5.45 -4.90 -13.71
C ILE A 127 4.22 -4.77 -14.59
N ILE A 128 3.90 -3.54 -14.98
CA ILE A 128 2.89 -3.25 -15.99
C ILE A 128 3.63 -2.79 -17.24
N ASP A 129 3.55 -3.61 -18.29
CA ASP A 129 4.14 -3.39 -19.60
C ASP A 129 3.03 -3.04 -20.59
N TYR A 130 3.10 -1.82 -21.11
CA TYR A 130 2.15 -1.29 -22.09
C TYR A 130 2.84 -0.99 -23.42
N SER A 131 3.93 -1.71 -23.72
CA SER A 131 4.69 -1.59 -24.96
C SER A 131 3.91 -2.00 -26.21
N GLU A 132 2.82 -2.76 -26.07
CA GLU A 132 1.96 -3.17 -27.18
C GLU A 132 0.82 -2.17 -27.45
N LEU A 133 0.62 -1.16 -26.61
CA LEU A 133 -0.36 -0.10 -26.87
C LEU A 133 0.01 0.71 -28.12
N SER A 134 -1.01 1.22 -28.82
CA SER A 134 -0.82 2.10 -29.97
C SER A 134 -0.03 3.35 -29.59
N LYS A 135 0.75 3.94 -30.52
CA LYS A 135 1.56 5.15 -30.26
C LYS A 135 0.77 6.31 -29.64
N ASN A 136 -0.48 6.51 -30.07
CA ASN A 136 -1.35 7.54 -29.51
C ASN A 136 -1.72 7.20 -28.06
N SER A 137 -2.14 5.95 -27.80
CA SER A 137 -2.46 5.46 -26.46
C SER A 137 -1.26 5.54 -25.49
N LYS A 138 -0.05 5.25 -25.97
CA LYS A 138 1.19 5.40 -25.18
C LYS A 138 1.46 6.85 -24.84
N LYS A 139 1.35 7.77 -25.81
CA LYS A 139 1.58 9.21 -25.58
C LYS A 139 0.63 9.75 -24.51
N ASP A 140 -0.62 9.33 -24.57
CA ASP A 140 -1.65 9.69 -23.60
C ASP A 140 -1.29 9.15 -22.20
N LEU A 141 -0.88 7.88 -22.10
CA LEU A 141 -0.47 7.25 -20.85
C LEU A 141 0.81 7.84 -20.24
N ILE A 142 1.84 8.13 -21.05
CA ILE A 142 3.13 8.66 -20.60
C ILE A 142 2.97 10.05 -19.96
N ASN A 143 2.12 10.90 -20.53
CA ASN A 143 1.88 12.24 -20.01
C ASN A 143 1.16 12.25 -18.66
N SER A 144 0.74 11.08 -18.19
CA SER A 144 -0.28 10.93 -17.17
C SER A 144 -0.09 9.68 -16.31
N ILE A 145 1.13 9.13 -16.29
CA ILE A 145 1.49 7.98 -15.42
C ILE A 145 1.13 8.28 -13.96
N LYS A 146 1.21 9.55 -13.55
CA LYS A 146 0.82 10.01 -12.20
C LYS A 146 -0.69 9.96 -11.94
N ASP A 147 -1.50 9.88 -12.99
CA ASP A 147 -2.95 9.91 -12.96
C ASP A 147 -3.55 8.52 -13.23
N ILE A 148 -2.73 7.48 -13.48
CA ILE A 148 -3.23 6.11 -13.65
C ILE A 148 -3.77 5.62 -12.31
N SER A 149 -5.07 5.31 -12.27
CA SER A 149 -5.69 4.67 -11.11
C SER A 149 -5.65 3.16 -11.29
N ILE A 150 -4.85 2.48 -10.45
CA ILE A 150 -4.75 1.02 -10.43
C ILE A 150 -5.48 0.53 -9.20
N PHE A 151 -6.44 -0.36 -9.40
CA PHE A 151 -7.10 -1.07 -8.30
C PHE A 151 -6.72 -2.53 -8.39
N ASN A 152 -6.15 -3.05 -7.33
CA ASN A 152 -5.92 -4.46 -7.19
C ASN A 152 -6.81 -5.05 -6.10
N THR A 153 -7.01 -6.35 -6.15
CA THR A 153 -7.75 -7.08 -5.12
C THR A 153 -7.07 -8.42 -4.94
N LEU A 154 -6.64 -8.67 -3.72
CA LEU A 154 -5.99 -9.90 -3.31
C LEU A 154 -6.99 -10.75 -2.54
N TYR A 155 -7.05 -12.03 -2.87
CA TYR A 155 -7.71 -13.02 -2.05
C TYR A 155 -6.64 -13.90 -1.42
N VAL A 156 -6.71 -14.12 -0.12
CA VAL A 156 -5.89 -15.10 0.60
C VAL A 156 -6.82 -16.09 1.28
N ASP A 157 -6.77 -17.36 0.87
CA ASP A 157 -7.69 -18.42 1.31
C ASP A 157 -9.18 -18.00 1.30
N ASN A 158 -9.58 -17.30 0.22
CA ASN A 158 -10.92 -16.75 -0.03
C ASN A 158 -11.33 -15.53 0.81
N ILE A 159 -10.43 -14.95 1.61
CA ILE A 159 -10.66 -13.66 2.26
C ILE A 159 -10.17 -12.55 1.34
N GLU A 160 -11.05 -11.58 1.06
CA GLU A 160 -10.75 -10.42 0.19
C GLU A 160 -9.99 -9.34 0.97
N TYR A 161 -8.89 -8.86 0.38
CA TYR A 161 -8.08 -7.74 0.86
C TYR A 161 -7.93 -6.70 -0.25
N ARG A 162 -7.95 -5.43 0.17
CA ARG A 162 -7.62 -4.27 -0.67
C ARG A 162 -6.24 -3.75 -0.29
N ASP A 163 -5.56 -3.14 -1.24
CA ASP A 163 -4.29 -2.49 -0.94
C ASP A 163 -4.53 -1.31 0.03
N THR A 164 -3.66 -1.17 1.02
CA THR A 164 -3.69 -0.06 1.97
C THR A 164 -2.76 1.07 1.53
N SER A 165 -1.75 0.74 0.73
CA SER A 165 -0.94 1.71 0.02
C SER A 165 -0.37 1.12 -1.26
N SER A 166 -0.05 1.99 -2.21
CA SER A 166 0.67 1.59 -3.41
C SER A 166 1.61 2.67 -3.92
N SER A 167 2.60 2.26 -4.71
CA SER A 167 3.61 3.12 -5.30
C SER A 167 3.89 2.74 -6.74
N LEU A 168 4.17 3.75 -7.56
CA LEU A 168 4.51 3.63 -8.96
C LEU A 168 5.94 4.07 -9.21
N LEU A 169 6.76 3.17 -9.75
CA LEU A 169 8.14 3.45 -10.13
C LEU A 169 8.31 3.26 -11.63
N LYS A 170 8.84 4.27 -12.31
CA LYS A 170 9.14 4.16 -13.74
C LYS A 170 10.34 3.25 -13.95
N ILE A 171 10.19 2.24 -14.82
CA ILE A 171 11.30 1.37 -15.26
C ILE A 171 11.83 1.88 -16.61
N SER A 172 10.94 2.07 -17.58
CA SER A 172 11.23 2.58 -18.93
C SER A 172 10.11 3.51 -19.39
N GLU A 173 10.11 3.91 -20.66
CA GLU A 173 9.01 4.69 -21.26
C GLU A 173 7.69 3.91 -21.30
N ASP A 174 7.77 2.59 -21.43
CA ASP A 174 6.66 1.67 -21.65
C ASP A 174 6.43 0.66 -20.52
N LYS A 175 7.20 0.75 -19.43
CA LYS A 175 7.10 -0.14 -18.27
C LYS A 175 7.13 0.64 -16.97
N ILE A 176 6.19 0.30 -16.10
CA ILE A 176 6.13 0.80 -14.72
C ILE A 176 6.11 -0.39 -13.76
N ARG A 177 6.72 -0.21 -12.60
CA ARG A 177 6.57 -1.09 -11.45
C ARG A 177 5.47 -0.52 -10.57
N TYR A 178 4.53 -1.38 -10.19
CA TYR A 178 3.50 -1.09 -9.21
C TYR A 178 3.75 -1.96 -7.98
N ILE A 179 3.98 -1.31 -6.84
CA ILE A 179 4.19 -1.96 -5.55
C ILE A 179 2.94 -1.71 -4.74
N SER A 180 2.32 -2.77 -4.22
CA SER A 180 1.12 -2.67 -3.40
C SER A 180 1.32 -3.36 -2.07
N LEU A 181 0.90 -2.68 -1.00
CA LEU A 181 0.89 -3.16 0.37
C LEU A 181 -0.52 -3.64 0.72
N PHE A 182 -0.63 -4.83 1.28
CA PHE A 182 -1.86 -5.37 1.85
C PHE A 182 -1.65 -5.68 3.32
N ASP A 183 -2.51 -5.12 4.18
CA ASP A 183 -2.60 -5.53 5.57
C ASP A 183 -3.55 -6.72 5.68
N ILE A 184 -3.05 -7.84 6.21
CA ILE A 184 -3.77 -9.09 6.43
C ILE A 184 -3.94 -9.27 7.93
N GLU A 185 -5.14 -9.62 8.40
CA GLU A 185 -5.41 -9.74 9.84
C GLU A 185 -4.41 -10.64 10.58
N LYS A 186 -4.07 -11.78 9.96
CA LYS A 186 -3.05 -12.69 10.46
C LYS A 186 -2.49 -13.55 9.35
N ILE A 187 -1.19 -13.45 9.11
CA ILE A 187 -0.49 -14.39 8.24
C ILE A 187 -0.17 -15.65 9.05
N PRO A 188 -0.70 -16.82 8.67
CA PRO A 188 -0.44 -18.03 9.42
C PRO A 188 0.95 -18.55 9.09
N GLU A 189 1.66 -18.95 10.13
CA GLU A 189 3.01 -19.51 10.02
C GLU A 189 3.00 -20.92 9.42
N SER A 190 4.11 -21.28 8.78
CA SER A 190 4.41 -22.68 8.40
C SER A 190 3.35 -23.34 7.51
N ARG A 191 2.76 -22.60 6.56
CA ARG A 191 1.87 -23.18 5.57
C ARG A 191 1.93 -22.49 4.21
N LEU A 192 1.47 -23.21 3.20
CA LEU A 192 1.18 -22.62 1.90
C LEU A 192 -0.17 -21.91 1.95
N LEU A 193 -0.17 -20.64 1.59
CA LEU A 193 -1.39 -19.83 1.41
C LEU A 193 -1.77 -19.80 -0.05
N ASN A 194 -3.05 -19.99 -0.36
CA ASN A 194 -3.54 -19.84 -1.72
C ASN A 194 -3.96 -18.39 -1.95
N CYS A 195 -3.42 -17.80 -3.00
CA CYS A 195 -3.62 -16.41 -3.33
C CYS A 195 -4.20 -16.25 -4.73
N SER A 196 -5.16 -15.34 -4.87
CA SER A 196 -5.64 -14.86 -6.16
C SER A 196 -5.54 -13.34 -6.19
N LEU A 197 -4.73 -12.79 -7.10
CA LEU A 197 -4.56 -11.35 -7.26
C LEU A 197 -5.19 -10.92 -8.59
N SER A 198 -5.99 -9.88 -8.56
CA SER A 198 -6.61 -9.29 -9.76
C SER A 198 -6.30 -7.81 -9.86
N TYR A 199 -6.16 -7.30 -11.09
CA TYR A 199 -5.95 -5.89 -11.38
C TYR A 199 -7.08 -5.33 -12.24
N LYS A 200 -7.39 -4.05 -12.00
CA LYS A 200 -8.28 -3.22 -12.83
C LYS A 200 -7.65 -1.85 -13.01
N PHE A 201 -7.64 -1.37 -14.25
CA PHE A 201 -7.09 -0.07 -14.60
C PHE A 201 -8.23 0.91 -14.87
N PHE A 202 -8.35 1.91 -14.01
CA PHE A 202 -9.30 3.01 -14.17
C PHE A 202 -8.57 4.29 -14.56
N ASN A 203 -9.35 5.21 -15.08
CA ASN A 203 -8.88 6.33 -15.86
C ASN A 203 -7.76 7.17 -15.26
N VAL A 204 -6.87 7.47 -16.19
CA VAL A 204 -6.08 8.67 -16.28
C VAL A 204 -7.00 9.89 -16.47
N LEU A 205 -6.88 10.88 -15.59
CA LEU A 205 -7.56 12.16 -15.76
C LEU A 205 -6.92 12.98 -16.88
N PHE A 206 -7.44 12.89 -18.11
CA PHE A 206 -7.04 13.79 -19.18
C PHE A 206 -7.70 15.17 -19.02
N LYS A 207 -6.89 16.22 -18.86
CA LYS A 207 -7.36 17.60 -18.98
C LYS A 207 -7.48 17.97 -20.46
N ASP A 208 -8.69 17.89 -21.03
CA ASP A 208 -8.96 18.51 -22.33
C ASP A 208 -9.03 20.04 -22.18
N SER A 209 -8.40 20.74 -23.12
CA SER A 209 -8.55 22.17 -23.43
C SER A 209 -10.01 22.68 -23.54
N LYS A 210 -11.00 21.77 -23.61
CA LYS A 210 -12.44 22.07 -23.71
C LYS A 210 -13.30 21.61 -22.51
N ASN A 211 -12.73 21.56 -21.30
CA ASN A 211 -13.48 21.36 -20.04
C ASN A 211 -14.35 20.08 -19.95
N SER A 212 -13.96 19.00 -20.63
CA SER A 212 -14.63 17.71 -20.51
C SER A 212 -13.62 16.64 -20.10
N TYR A 213 -13.79 16.04 -18.92
CA TYR A 213 -13.02 14.87 -18.51
C TYR A 213 -13.49 13.68 -19.35
N LEU A 214 -12.56 13.03 -20.05
CA LEU A 214 -12.86 11.80 -20.79
C LEU A 214 -12.38 10.61 -19.97
N ASP A 215 -13.33 9.92 -19.37
CA ASP A 215 -13.11 8.60 -18.78
C ASP A 215 -13.01 7.55 -19.90
N LYS A 216 -11.79 7.13 -20.25
CA LYS A 216 -11.51 5.94 -21.07
C LYS A 216 -10.99 4.75 -20.24
N GLU A 217 -11.91 4.00 -19.62
CA GLU A 217 -11.56 2.82 -18.81
C GLU A 217 -10.87 1.76 -19.70
N ILE A 218 -9.70 1.27 -19.28
CA ILE A 218 -9.10 0.08 -19.87
C ILE A 218 -9.55 -1.11 -19.00
N THR A 219 -10.70 -1.65 -19.36
CA THR A 219 -11.17 -2.91 -18.77
C THR A 219 -10.34 -4.06 -19.31
N GLY A 220 -10.08 -5.07 -18.49
CA GLY A 220 -9.40 -6.29 -18.88
C GLY A 220 -9.27 -7.26 -17.72
N ASP A 221 -8.85 -8.48 -18.01
CA ASP A 221 -8.80 -9.61 -17.07
C ASP A 221 -7.34 -9.99 -16.73
N TRP A 222 -6.72 -9.25 -15.81
CA TRP A 222 -5.40 -9.60 -15.27
C TRP A 222 -5.56 -10.27 -13.90
N THR A 223 -5.67 -11.59 -13.90
CA THR A 223 -5.82 -12.40 -12.68
C THR A 223 -4.68 -13.41 -12.56
N PHE A 224 -4.19 -13.60 -11.33
CA PHE A 224 -3.08 -14.48 -11.00
C PHE A 224 -3.46 -15.37 -9.82
N ASP A 225 -3.49 -16.68 -10.04
CA ASP A 225 -3.52 -17.66 -8.95
C ASP A 225 -2.10 -18.09 -8.61
N PHE A 226 -1.70 -17.99 -7.35
CA PHE A 226 -0.38 -18.40 -6.88
C PHE A 226 -0.44 -18.87 -5.43
N SER A 227 0.66 -19.45 -4.95
CA SER A 227 0.79 -19.84 -3.55
C SER A 227 1.97 -19.10 -2.94
N ILE A 228 1.82 -18.71 -1.68
CA ILE A 228 2.87 -18.09 -0.88
C ILE A 228 3.26 -19.10 0.21
N ASP A 229 4.55 -19.39 0.32
CA ASP A 229 5.11 -20.19 1.41
C ASP A 229 5.46 -19.29 2.59
N THR A 230 4.84 -19.57 3.75
CA THR A 230 5.08 -18.86 5.01
C THR A 230 6.00 -19.63 5.97
N SER A 231 6.60 -20.75 5.55
CA SER A 231 7.43 -21.60 6.40
C SER A 231 8.74 -20.97 6.85
N ASN A 232 9.29 -20.06 6.05
CA ASN A 232 10.55 -19.39 6.34
C ASN A 232 10.38 -17.98 6.94
N ILE A 233 9.13 -17.52 7.14
CA ILE A 233 8.85 -16.34 7.96
C ILE A 233 9.07 -16.78 9.41
N SER A 234 10.33 -16.80 9.82
CA SER A 234 10.68 -17.20 11.17
C SER A 234 9.90 -16.36 12.17
N SER A 235 9.55 -17.01 13.28
CA SER A 235 9.14 -16.42 14.55
C SER A 235 10.24 -15.55 15.20
N SER A 236 11.12 -14.92 14.41
CA SER A 236 12.20 -14.02 14.86
C SER A 236 11.69 -12.60 15.15
N GLN A 237 10.37 -12.43 15.12
CA GLN A 237 9.70 -11.22 15.58
C GLN A 237 9.89 -11.10 17.08
N ASN A 238 10.65 -10.09 17.47
CA ASN A 238 10.75 -9.66 18.85
C ASN A 238 9.93 -8.40 19.02
N GLU A 239 9.13 -8.38 20.07
CA GLU A 239 8.36 -7.21 20.47
C GLU A 239 9.00 -6.58 21.70
N LEU A 240 9.18 -5.27 21.65
CA LEU A 240 9.67 -4.48 22.78
C LEU A 240 8.67 -3.36 23.08
N TYR A 241 8.15 -3.37 24.31
CA TYR A 241 7.29 -2.31 24.83
C TYR A 241 8.12 -1.35 25.68
N LEU A 242 8.06 -0.06 25.37
CA LEU A 242 8.82 0.96 26.09
C LEU A 242 7.92 1.67 27.09
N TYR A 243 8.31 1.63 28.37
CA TYR A 243 7.57 2.28 29.47
C TYR A 243 8.28 3.53 30.01
N GLU A 244 9.59 3.64 29.82
CA GLU A 244 10.42 4.77 30.24
C GLU A 244 11.31 5.23 29.07
N ASN A 245 11.73 6.50 29.09
CA ASN A 245 12.60 7.11 28.06
C ASN A 245 12.12 6.89 26.62
N ASN A 246 10.80 6.95 26.41
CA ASN A 246 10.17 6.63 25.13
C ASN A 246 9.55 7.84 24.44
N ILE A 247 9.86 9.06 24.88
CA ILE A 247 9.29 10.29 24.32
C ILE A 247 10.41 11.14 23.74
N LEU A 248 10.26 11.54 22.48
CA LEU A 248 11.05 12.60 21.86
C LEU A 248 10.33 13.94 22.04
N TYR A 249 11.04 14.95 22.54
CA TYR A 249 10.55 16.32 22.64
C TYR A 249 11.24 17.19 21.59
N TYR A 250 10.44 17.89 20.79
CA TYR A 250 10.91 18.77 19.71
C TYR A 250 10.91 20.23 20.17
N GLU A 251 11.80 21.06 19.62
CA GLU A 251 11.94 22.48 20.01
C GLU A 251 10.65 23.30 19.83
N ASN A 252 9.80 22.91 18.89
CA ASN A 252 8.51 23.55 18.63
C ASN A 252 7.41 23.18 19.66
N GLY A 253 7.72 22.31 20.63
CA GLY A 253 6.81 21.85 21.66
C GLY A 253 6.01 20.59 21.30
N ASP A 254 6.23 20.03 20.12
CA ASP A 254 5.62 18.76 19.73
C ASP A 254 6.30 17.59 20.45
N THR A 255 5.56 16.49 20.59
CA THR A 255 6.05 15.28 21.28
C THR A 255 5.71 14.03 20.50
N LEU A 256 6.66 13.09 20.42
CA LEU A 256 6.46 11.79 19.79
C LEU A 256 6.76 10.71 20.80
N LYS A 257 5.75 9.93 21.16
CA LYS A 257 5.87 8.81 22.11
C LYS A 257 5.97 7.50 21.36
N ILE A 258 7.00 6.71 21.63
CA ILE A 258 7.18 5.35 21.13
C ILE A 258 6.46 4.38 22.06
N ASN A 259 5.53 3.61 21.52
CA ASN A 259 4.67 2.70 22.29
C ASN A 259 5.18 1.26 22.24
N LYS A 260 5.50 0.80 21.02
CA LYS A 260 5.90 -0.58 20.74
C LYS A 260 6.88 -0.59 19.59
N ILE A 261 7.85 -1.48 19.66
CA ILE A 261 8.78 -1.78 18.58
C ILE A 261 8.64 -3.25 18.25
N GLU A 262 8.45 -3.55 16.98
CA GLU A 262 8.47 -4.91 16.44
C GLU A 262 9.70 -5.02 15.54
N LYS A 263 10.54 -6.04 15.76
CA LYS A 263 11.75 -6.26 14.97
C LYS A 263 11.74 -7.66 14.39
N SER A 264 11.94 -7.76 13.09
CA SER A 264 12.22 -9.01 12.37
C SER A 264 13.67 -9.06 11.90
N ASP A 265 13.97 -10.04 11.04
CA ASP A 265 15.27 -10.13 10.37
C ASP A 265 15.45 -9.16 9.21
N ILE A 266 14.35 -8.59 8.71
CA ILE A 266 14.37 -7.71 7.54
C ILE A 266 13.78 -6.33 7.80
N SER A 267 13.11 -6.13 8.94
CA SER A 267 12.50 -4.85 9.27
C SER A 267 12.52 -4.49 10.76
N VAL A 268 12.26 -3.20 11.02
CA VAL A 268 11.86 -2.66 12.31
C VAL A 268 10.59 -1.84 12.10
N LYS A 269 9.51 -2.17 12.82
CA LYS A 269 8.28 -1.38 12.89
C LYS A 269 8.21 -0.63 14.22
N ILE A 270 7.96 0.66 14.14
CA ILE A 270 7.88 1.57 15.29
C ILE A 270 6.45 2.07 15.40
N HIS A 271 5.74 1.70 16.46
CA HIS A 271 4.43 2.24 16.81
C HIS A 271 4.59 3.49 17.66
N TYR A 272 3.88 4.56 17.30
CA TYR A 272 4.06 5.85 17.97
C TYR A 272 2.76 6.66 18.06
N ASP A 273 2.73 7.57 19.03
CA ASP A 273 1.74 8.64 19.14
C ASP A 273 2.45 9.98 18.92
N LEU A 274 2.09 10.69 17.85
CA LEU A 274 2.55 12.05 17.60
C LEU A 274 1.51 13.04 18.13
N ASN A 275 1.87 13.77 19.18
CA ASN A 275 1.09 14.89 19.68
C ASN A 275 1.68 16.19 19.14
N THR A 276 1.04 16.69 18.09
CA THR A 276 1.41 17.91 17.37
C THR A 276 0.21 18.85 17.28
N LYS A 277 0.45 20.16 17.40
CA LYS A 277 -0.56 21.19 17.05
C LYS A 277 -0.44 21.68 15.61
N SER A 278 0.52 21.12 14.91
CA SER A 278 0.99 21.53 13.60
C SER A 278 0.51 20.52 12.57
N ASP A 279 -0.12 21.02 11.51
CA ASP A 279 -0.48 20.25 10.32
C ASP A 279 0.76 19.94 9.43
N TYR A 280 1.98 20.31 9.86
CA TYR A 280 3.18 20.28 9.02
C TYR A 280 3.76 18.88 8.78
N TYR A 281 3.47 17.88 9.63
CA TYR A 281 4.10 16.58 9.48
C TYR A 281 3.39 15.73 8.43
N SER A 282 3.99 15.66 7.24
CA SER A 282 3.61 14.71 6.17
C SER A 282 4.35 13.37 6.28
N VAL A 283 5.30 13.27 7.22
CA VAL A 283 6.15 12.11 7.51
C VAL A 283 6.36 12.03 9.03
N PRO A 284 6.55 10.84 9.61
CA PRO A 284 7.00 10.70 10.99
C PRO A 284 8.30 11.50 11.18
N PRO A 285 8.39 12.40 12.16
CA PRO A 285 9.55 13.29 12.32
C PRO A 285 10.75 12.60 12.96
N PHE A 286 11.04 11.34 12.62
CA PHE A 286 12.19 10.58 13.13
C PHE A 286 12.79 9.60 12.11
N PHE A 287 14.04 9.22 12.34
CA PHE A 287 14.76 8.17 11.62
C PHE A 287 15.45 7.22 12.60
N LEU A 288 15.92 6.10 12.08
CA LEU A 288 16.76 5.18 12.84
C LEU A 288 18.23 5.30 12.42
N ILE A 289 19.12 5.05 13.38
CA ILE A 289 20.57 4.90 13.16
C ILE A 289 20.97 3.54 13.69
N ASP A 290 21.53 2.68 12.83
CA ASP A 290 22.04 1.36 13.26
C ASP A 290 23.34 1.48 14.08
N SER A 291 23.82 0.36 14.64
CA SER A 291 25.07 0.33 15.42
C SER A 291 26.31 0.72 14.61
N ASN A 292 26.24 0.65 13.28
CA ASN A 292 27.29 1.03 12.34
C ASN A 292 27.19 2.50 11.91
N LYS A 293 26.26 3.27 12.51
CA LYS A 293 25.98 4.68 12.21
C LYS A 293 25.38 4.94 10.83
N ASN A 294 24.74 3.94 10.23
CA ASN A 294 23.98 4.13 9.01
C ASN A 294 22.57 4.60 9.32
N TYR A 295 22.10 5.58 8.56
CA TYR A 295 20.71 6.02 8.60
C TYR A 295 19.81 4.97 7.93
N ILE A 296 18.73 4.61 8.62
CA ILE A 296 17.67 3.77 8.09
C ILE A 296 16.46 4.65 7.85
N ARG A 297 16.01 4.71 6.59
CA ARG A 297 14.81 5.45 6.21
C ARG A 297 13.59 4.55 6.34
N ASN A 298 12.46 5.15 6.69
CA ASN A 298 11.19 4.46 6.62
C ASN A 298 10.74 4.35 5.15
N TYR A 299 10.01 3.27 4.86
CA TYR A 299 9.44 3.02 3.55
C TYR A 299 7.92 3.12 3.56
N PHE A 300 7.31 2.71 4.67
CA PHE A 300 5.87 2.81 4.89
C PHE A 300 5.63 3.48 6.23
N TYR A 301 4.62 4.34 6.30
CA TYR A 301 4.24 5.00 7.54
C TYR A 301 2.79 5.49 7.45
N ASN A 302 2.16 5.60 8.60
CA ASN A 302 0.89 6.26 8.82
C ASN A 302 0.92 6.95 10.20
N ASN A 303 -0.22 7.38 10.72
CA ASN A 303 -0.28 8.06 12.02
C ASN A 303 -0.04 7.15 13.24
N GLU A 304 0.03 5.83 13.04
CA GLU A 304 0.13 4.82 14.10
C GLU A 304 1.51 4.12 14.11
N TYR A 305 2.13 3.95 12.95
CA TYR A 305 3.43 3.30 12.83
C TYR A 305 4.29 3.80 11.67
N ALA A 306 5.58 3.48 11.75
CA ALA A 306 6.55 3.58 10.67
C ALA A 306 7.34 2.27 10.52
N LEU A 307 7.48 1.78 9.29
CA LEU A 307 8.19 0.55 8.94
C LEU A 307 9.50 0.87 8.22
N PHE A 308 10.58 0.27 8.71
CA PHE A 308 11.94 0.45 8.25
C PHE A 308 12.50 -0.89 7.78
N PHE A 309 12.97 -0.99 6.54
CA PHE A 309 13.70 -2.17 6.08
C PHE A 309 15.17 -2.06 6.44
N ILE A 310 15.74 -3.15 6.95
CA ILE A 310 17.11 -3.18 7.50
C ILE A 310 18.06 -3.94 6.59
N LYS A 311 19.26 -3.39 6.38
CA LYS A 311 20.33 -4.03 5.59
C LYS A 311 21.00 -5.18 6.33
N ASP A 312 21.12 -5.03 7.63
CA ASP A 312 21.87 -5.91 8.51
C ASP A 312 21.08 -6.08 9.81
N SER A 313 20.49 -7.26 10.00
CA SER A 313 19.72 -7.61 11.21
C SER A 313 20.59 -7.54 12.46
N ASP A 314 21.88 -7.88 12.35
CA ASP A 314 22.78 -7.94 13.50
C ASP A 314 23.15 -6.53 13.97
N ALA A 315 23.42 -5.62 13.03
CA ALA A 315 23.70 -4.20 13.29
C ALA A 315 22.48 -3.41 13.79
N THR A 316 21.28 -3.96 13.65
CA THR A 316 20.01 -3.33 14.08
C THR A 316 19.41 -3.98 15.31
N ASN A 317 20.15 -4.87 15.98
CA ASN A 317 19.80 -5.28 17.35
C ASN A 317 19.91 -4.12 18.33
N THR A 318 20.81 -3.18 18.07
CA THR A 318 20.90 -1.92 18.82
C THR A 318 20.78 -0.78 17.82
N PHE A 319 19.85 0.14 18.05
CA PHE A 319 19.66 1.31 17.18
C PHE A 319 19.21 2.53 17.96
N THR A 320 19.37 3.69 17.34
CA THR A 320 18.94 4.97 17.89
C THR A 320 17.76 5.52 17.11
N ILE A 321 16.71 5.95 17.80
CA ILE A 321 15.61 6.74 17.24
C ILE A 321 15.95 8.22 17.46
N SER A 322 16.00 9.00 16.38
CA SER A 322 16.40 10.42 16.39
C SER A 322 15.45 11.27 15.55
N GLY A 323 15.19 12.50 15.96
CA GLY A 323 14.30 13.43 15.26
C GLY A 323 14.89 14.06 13.99
N TYR A 324 14.06 14.29 12.95
CA TYR A 324 14.47 14.81 11.64
C TYR A 324 14.60 16.35 11.57
N ASP A 325 13.75 17.07 12.29
CA ASP A 325 13.53 18.50 12.10
C ASP A 325 13.24 19.16 13.45
N HIS A 326 13.81 20.34 13.67
CA HIS A 326 13.75 21.09 14.94
C HIS A 326 14.51 20.49 16.12
N GLY A 327 15.50 19.64 15.87
CA GLY A 327 16.39 19.12 16.92
C GLY A 327 15.63 18.46 18.06
N ALA A 328 15.28 17.17 17.92
CA ALA A 328 14.82 16.43 19.08
C ALA A 328 15.85 16.59 20.20
N SER A 329 15.39 17.01 21.37
CA SER A 329 16.24 17.32 22.52
C SER A 329 17.06 16.13 22.97
N ASP A 330 16.54 14.92 22.76
CA ASP A 330 17.14 13.66 23.14
C ASP A 330 17.00 12.61 22.04
N ASN A 331 17.78 11.53 22.18
CA ASN A 331 17.71 10.33 21.36
C ASN A 331 17.20 9.17 22.22
N ILE A 332 16.45 8.25 21.62
CA ILE A 332 16.06 7.00 22.27
C ILE A 332 16.97 5.89 21.77
N ILE A 333 17.70 5.25 22.68
CA ILE A 333 18.55 4.11 22.36
C ILE A 333 17.78 2.84 22.69
N ILE A 334 17.70 1.95 21.70
CA ILE A 334 17.02 0.66 21.79
C ILE A 334 18.06 -0.45 21.73
N ASP A 335 17.93 -1.45 22.60
CA ASP A 335 18.71 -2.68 22.55
C ASP A 335 17.78 -3.89 22.66
N PHE A 336 17.80 -4.76 21.66
CA PHE A 336 17.06 -6.02 21.60
C PHE A 336 17.84 -7.20 22.20
N LYS A 337 19.07 -6.99 22.70
CA LYS A 337 19.92 -8.05 23.27
C LYS A 337 19.75 -8.26 24.78
N GLU A 338 18.88 -7.51 25.46
CA GLU A 338 18.62 -7.66 26.91
C GLU A 338 17.37 -8.48 27.25
#